data_AF-A0A2S7IIW5-F1
#
_entry.id   AF-A0A2S7IIW5-F1
#
_cell.length_a   1.000
_cell.length_b   1.000
_cell.length_c   1.000
_cell.angle_alpha   90.00
_cell.angle_beta   90.00
_cell.angle_gamma   90.00
#
_symmetry.space_group_name_H-M   'P 1'
#
loop_
_entity.id
_entity.type
_entity.pdbx_description
1 polymer ?
#
loop_
_entity_poly.entity_id
_entity_poly.type
_entity_poly.pdbx_seq_one_letter_code
_entity_poly.pdbx_strand_id
1 'polypeptide(L)'
;MWRTLLPVLLVGIVFFLAPRLGLQAWIHPDSWDMLAFFACLGFLNYRLVKWGLADNGDKFVNFYLGSMVLRMILSFVFLIVYFFLGTLAIKHFILQFFVLYLFFTGFEIAGVYSNLRHFSEKKP
;
A
#
# COMPACT_ATOMS: atom_id res chain seq x y z
N MET A 1 -3.23 7.03 -10.97
CA MET A 1 -1.94 7.50 -10.41
C MET A 1 -2.10 8.45 -9.22
N TRP A 2 -2.92 9.52 -9.28
CA TRP A 2 -3.03 10.48 -8.15
C TRP A 2 -3.38 9.82 -6.80
N ARG A 3 -4.22 8.80 -6.84
CA ARG A 3 -4.69 8.04 -5.68
C ARG A 3 -3.61 7.24 -4.96
N THR A 4 -2.57 6.79 -5.66
CA THR A 4 -1.44 6.07 -5.06
C THR A 4 -0.34 7.04 -4.63
N LEU A 5 -0.22 8.19 -5.30
CA LEU A 5 0.75 9.23 -4.95
C LEU A 5 0.38 9.99 -3.68
N LEU A 6 -0.91 10.23 -3.43
CA LEU A 6 -1.42 10.89 -2.23
C LEU A 6 -0.94 10.24 -0.91
N PRO A 7 -1.19 8.94 -0.65
CA PRO A 7 -0.75 8.32 0.58
C PRO A 7 0.78 8.24 0.69
N VAL A 8 1.51 8.07 -0.43
CA VAL A 8 2.98 8.11 -0.43
C VAL A 8 3.50 9.48 -0.01
N LEU A 9 2.94 10.56 -0.57
CA LEU A 9 3.32 11.93 -0.22
C LEU A 9 2.98 12.27 1.23
N LEU A 10 1.78 11.92 1.70
CA LEU A 10 1.36 12.16 3.07
C LEU A 10 2.28 11.47 4.07
N VAL A 11 2.57 10.17 3.87
CA VAL A 11 3.47 9.41 4.75
C VAL A 11 4.91 9.93 4.64
N GLY A 12 5.38 10.28 3.44
CA GLY A 12 6.70 10.88 3.23
C GLY A 12 6.87 12.21 3.98
N ILE A 13 5.85 13.06 3.99
CA ILE A 13 5.85 14.31 4.76
C ILE A 13 5.91 14.03 6.26
N VAL A 14 5.15 13.05 6.75
CA VAL A 14 5.17 12.65 8.17
C VAL A 14 6.56 12.14 8.57
N PHE A 15 7.18 11.27 7.77
CA PHE A 15 8.53 10.74 8.05
C PHE A 15 9.60 11.82 7.95
N PHE A 16 9.42 12.84 7.11
CA PHE A 16 10.34 13.96 7.01
C PHE A 16 10.23 14.94 8.19
N LEU A 17 9.02 15.17 8.70
CA LEU A 17 8.75 16.10 9.80
C LEU A 17 9.05 15.50 11.17
N ALA A 18 8.81 14.21 11.36
CA ALA A 18 8.94 13.56 12.67
C ALA A 18 10.33 13.66 13.32
N PRO A 19 11.46 13.56 12.60
CA PRO A 19 12.79 13.83 13.17
C PRO A 19 12.94 15.29 13.64
N ARG A 20 12.32 16.25 12.93
CA ARG A 20 12.37 17.68 13.28
C ARG A 20 11.55 18.02 14.53
N LEU A 21 10.59 17.16 14.87
CA LEU A 21 9.70 17.31 16.03
C LEU A 21 10.16 16.47 17.24
N GLY A 22 11.30 15.79 17.15
CA GLY A 22 11.83 14.93 18.22
C GLY A 22 11.12 13.57 18.34
N LEU A 23 10.30 13.18 17.37
CA LEU A 23 9.55 11.91 17.35
C LEU A 23 10.37 10.74 16.78
N GLN A 24 11.69 10.87 16.69
CA GLN A 24 12.57 9.88 16.10
C GLN A 24 12.54 8.53 16.83
N ALA A 25 12.23 8.53 18.13
CA ALA A 25 12.06 7.31 18.92
C ALA A 25 10.87 6.43 18.49
N TRP A 26 9.88 7.01 17.80
CA TRP A 26 8.68 6.31 17.35
C TRP A 26 8.77 5.85 15.89
N ILE A 27 9.80 6.28 15.16
CA ILE A 27 10.02 5.93 13.76
C ILE A 27 11.16 4.94 13.69
N HIS A 28 10.85 3.74 13.18
CA HIS A 28 11.87 2.73 12.95
C HIS A 28 12.90 3.22 11.93
N PRO A 29 14.21 2.95 12.10
CA PRO A 29 15.24 3.33 11.12
C PRO A 29 14.89 2.92 9.67
N ASP A 30 14.36 1.72 9.50
CA ASP A 30 13.97 1.13 8.21
C ASP A 30 12.59 1.61 7.68
N SER A 31 12.03 2.69 8.23
CA SER A 31 10.74 3.23 7.78
C SER A 31 10.75 3.66 6.32
N TRP A 32 11.90 4.09 5.81
CA TRP A 32 12.07 4.44 4.39
C TRP A 32 11.94 3.22 3.47
N ASP A 33 12.42 2.05 3.89
CA ASP A 33 12.27 0.81 3.14
C ASP A 33 10.80 0.39 3.08
N MET A 34 10.06 0.53 4.20
CA MET A 34 8.62 0.30 4.21
C MET A 34 7.89 1.23 3.25
N LEU A 35 8.26 2.52 3.23
CA LEU A 35 7.65 3.50 2.33
C LEU A 35 7.91 3.13 0.85
N ALA A 36 9.15 2.77 0.52
CA ALA A 36 9.52 2.31 -0.81
C ALA A 36 8.74 1.04 -1.21
N PHE A 37 8.60 0.09 -0.29
CA PHE A 37 7.82 -1.13 -0.48
C PHE A 37 6.34 -0.83 -0.77
N PHE A 38 5.68 0.02 0.02
CA PHE A 38 4.29 0.40 -0.22
C PHE A 38 4.09 1.23 -1.49
N ALA A 39 5.06 2.06 -1.86
CA ALA A 39 5.03 2.78 -3.13
C ALA A 39 5.11 1.82 -4.33
N CYS A 40 6.00 0.82 -4.28
CA CYS A 40 6.11 -0.24 -5.28
C CYS A 40 4.83 -1.07 -5.37
N LEU A 41 4.25 -1.47 -4.23
CA LEU A 41 2.97 -2.17 -4.21
C LEU A 41 1.85 -1.35 -4.85
N GLY A 42 1.72 -0.07 -4.50
CA GLY A 42 0.70 0.80 -5.08
C GLY A 42 0.88 0.97 -6.60
N PHE A 43 2.12 1.05 -7.07
CA PHE A 43 2.41 1.08 -8.50
C PHE A 43 2.04 -0.22 -9.21
N LEU A 44 2.39 -1.37 -8.62
CA LEU A 44 2.04 -2.69 -9.14
C LEU A 44 0.52 -2.85 -9.23
N ASN A 45 -0.20 -2.48 -8.18
CA ASN A 45 -1.65 -2.56 -8.12
C ASN A 45 -2.31 -1.67 -9.19
N TYR A 46 -1.81 -0.44 -9.36
CA TYR A 46 -2.27 0.45 -10.43
C TYR A 46 -2.08 -0.16 -11.82
N ARG A 47 -0.94 -0.81 -12.09
CA ARG A 47 -0.72 -1.51 -13.37
C ARG A 47 -1.65 -2.70 -13.55
N LEU A 48 -1.80 -3.55 -12.53
CA LEU A 48 -2.67 -4.72 -12.57
C LEU A 48 -4.13 -4.33 -12.82
N VAL A 49 -4.62 -3.30 -12.13
CA VAL A 49 -5.98 -2.76 -12.33
C VAL A 49 -6.14 -2.20 -13.74
N LYS A 50 -5.16 -1.47 -14.27
CA LYS A 50 -5.22 -0.93 -15.64
C LYS A 50 -5.26 -2.04 -16.69
N TRP A 51 -4.51 -3.13 -16.49
CA TRP A 51 -4.57 -4.30 -17.37
C TRP A 51 -5.90 -5.06 -17.25
N GLY A 52 -6.42 -5.25 -16.03
CA GLY A 52 -7.70 -5.92 -15.80
C GLY A 52 -8.91 -5.14 -16.36
N LEU A 53 -8.79 -3.81 -16.51
CA LEU A 53 -9.84 -2.97 -17.10
C LEU A 53 -9.81 -2.92 -18.64
N ALA A 54 -8.72 -3.36 -19.28
CA ALA A 54 -8.55 -3.29 -20.73
C ALA A 54 -9.38 -4.35 -21.50
N ASP A 55 -9.85 -5.39 -20.81
CA ASP A 55 -10.58 -6.54 -21.38
C ASP A 55 -12.07 -6.47 -21.02
N ASN A 56 -12.72 -5.33 -21.31
CA ASN A 56 -14.16 -5.02 -21.08
C ASN A 56 -14.67 -5.10 -19.62
N GLY A 57 -13.78 -5.23 -18.63
CA GLY A 57 -14.16 -5.21 -17.21
C GLY A 57 -14.67 -6.55 -16.66
N ASP A 58 -14.88 -7.57 -17.49
CA ASP A 58 -15.34 -8.90 -17.05
C ASP A 58 -14.35 -9.58 -16.10
N LYS A 59 -13.05 -9.33 -16.30
CA LYS A 59 -11.98 -9.88 -15.46
C LYS A 59 -11.51 -8.92 -14.37
N PHE A 60 -12.10 -7.73 -14.25
CA PHE A 60 -11.66 -6.70 -13.30
C PHE A 60 -11.67 -7.23 -11.86
N VAL A 61 -12.77 -7.87 -11.45
CA VAL A 61 -12.92 -8.41 -10.09
C VAL A 61 -11.85 -9.48 -9.81
N ASN A 62 -11.60 -10.37 -10.77
CA ASN A 62 -10.64 -11.45 -10.61
C ASN A 62 -9.19 -10.91 -10.51
N PHE A 63 -8.83 -9.94 -11.34
CA PHE A 63 -7.52 -9.27 -11.26
C PHE A 63 -7.35 -8.47 -9.95
N TYR A 64 -8.41 -7.81 -9.48
CA TYR A 64 -8.37 -7.06 -8.23
C TYR A 64 -8.26 -7.96 -6.99
N LEU A 65 -8.99 -9.07 -6.95
CA LEU A 65 -8.84 -10.05 -5.88
C LEU A 65 -7.46 -10.73 -5.94
N GLY A 66 -6.98 -11.06 -7.14
CA GLY A 66 -5.63 -11.59 -7.34
C GLY A 66 -4.54 -10.63 -6.88
N SER A 67 -4.68 -9.33 -7.15
CA SER A 67 -3.72 -8.32 -6.70
C SER A 67 -3.73 -8.15 -5.18
N MET A 68 -4.90 -8.27 -4.53
CA MET A 68 -4.99 -8.29 -3.07
C MET A 68 -4.29 -9.49 -2.43
N VAL A 69 -4.45 -10.69 -3.00
CA VAL A 69 -3.74 -11.89 -2.52
C VAL A 69 -2.24 -11.74 -2.72
N LEU A 70 -1.80 -11.32 -3.92
CA LEU A 70 -0.39 -11.10 -4.23
C LEU A 70 0.24 -10.09 -3.26
N ARG A 71 -0.47 -8.98 -2.98
CA ARG A 71 -0.05 -7.98 -2.00
C ARG A 71 0.15 -8.58 -0.61
N MET A 72 -0.79 -9.40 -0.16
CA MET A 72 -0.71 -10.04 1.15
C MET A 72 0.53 -10.92 1.24
N ILE A 73 0.77 -11.75 0.22
CA ILE A 73 1.96 -12.62 0.12
C ILE A 73 3.24 -11.78 0.13
N LEU A 74 3.34 -10.73 -0.71
CA LEU A 74 4.50 -9.84 -0.76
C LEU A 74 4.77 -9.17 0.59
N SER A 75 3.70 -8.78 1.30
CA SER A 75 3.81 -8.17 2.63
C SER A 75 4.37 -9.16 3.66
N PHE A 76 3.91 -10.42 3.63
CA PHE A 76 4.47 -11.48 4.47
C PHE A 76 5.94 -11.76 4.15
N VAL A 77 6.28 -11.88 2.87
CA VAL A 77 7.67 -12.09 2.44
C VAL A 77 8.57 -10.96 2.93
N PHE A 78 8.12 -9.70 2.79
CA PHE A 78 8.85 -8.54 3.30
C PHE A 78 9.10 -8.62 4.81
N LEU A 79 8.07 -8.93 5.60
CA LEU A 79 8.21 -9.10 7.05
C LEU A 79 9.19 -10.25 7.42
N ILE A 80 9.11 -11.38 6.71
CA ILE A 80 9.98 -12.54 6.93
C ILE A 80 11.44 -12.18 6.62
N VAL A 81 11.70 -11.47 5.52
CA VAL A 81 13.05 -11.02 5.15
C VAL A 81 13.68 -10.18 6.26
N TYR A 82 12.96 -9.19 6.78
CA TYR A 82 13.44 -8.34 7.89
C TYR A 82 13.55 -9.10 9.22
N PHE A 83 12.70 -10.10 9.44
CA PHE A 83 12.85 -11.01 10.58
C PHE A 83 14.18 -11.78 10.54
N PHE A 84 14.56 -12.32 9.38
CA PHE A 84 15.84 -13.04 9.21
C PHE A 84 17.07 -12.12 9.19
N LEU A 85 16.93 -10.86 8.76
CA LEU A 85 17.99 -9.86 8.81
C LEU A 85 18.34 -9.41 10.25
N GLY A 86 17.55 -9.83 11.25
CA GLY A 86 17.83 -9.54 12.65
C GLY A 86 17.51 -8.09 13.03
N THR A 87 16.51 -7.48 12.40
CA THR A 87 16.10 -6.09 12.66
C THR A 87 15.85 -5.85 14.16
N LEU A 88 16.59 -4.89 14.74
CA LEU A 88 16.39 -4.46 16.13
C LEU A 88 14.93 -4.03 16.31
N ALA A 89 14.34 -4.33 17.47
CA ALA A 89 12.96 -3.91 17.79
C ALA A 89 11.88 -4.35 16.77
N ILE A 90 11.96 -5.61 16.30
CA ILE A 90 11.00 -6.24 15.37
C ILE A 90 9.51 -6.00 15.70
N LYS A 91 9.15 -5.89 17.00
CA LYS A 91 7.77 -5.58 17.42
C LYS A 91 7.32 -4.19 16.94
N HIS A 92 8.17 -3.18 17.07
CA HIS A 92 7.89 -1.82 16.60
C HIS A 92 7.83 -1.78 15.07
N PHE A 93 8.75 -2.50 14.40
CA PHE A 93 8.76 -2.64 12.95
C PHE A 93 7.44 -3.23 12.43
N ILE A 94 6.98 -4.36 12.99
CA ILE A 94 5.73 -5.01 12.58
C ILE A 94 4.52 -4.09 12.82
N LEU A 95 4.46 -3.43 13.97
CA LEU A 95 3.35 -2.51 14.28
C LEU A 95 3.30 -1.35 13.29
N GLN A 96 4.44 -0.71 13.03
CA GLN A 96 4.52 0.40 12.08
C GLN A 96 4.17 -0.06 10.66
N PHE A 97 4.69 -1.21 10.23
CA PHE A 97 4.35 -1.82 8.95
C PHE A 97 2.84 -2.09 8.83
N PHE A 98 2.21 -2.60 9.89
CA PHE A 98 0.78 -2.89 9.89
C PHE A 98 -0.09 -1.63 9.81
N VAL A 99 0.29 -0.57 10.53
CA VAL A 99 -0.40 0.74 10.44
C VAL A 99 -0.29 1.31 9.03
N LEU A 100 0.91 1.29 8.44
CA LEU A 100 1.11 1.72 7.06
C LEU A 100 0.30 0.84 6.09
N TYR A 101 0.32 -0.48 6.29
CA TYR A 101 -0.44 -1.41 5.47
C TYR A 101 -1.93 -1.05 5.45
N LEU A 102 -2.54 -0.86 6.61
CA LEU A 102 -3.95 -0.49 6.71
C LEU A 102 -4.23 0.88 6.06
N PHE A 103 -3.36 1.86 6.31
CA PHE A 103 -3.50 3.19 5.73
C PHE A 103 -3.48 3.14 4.20
N PHE A 104 -2.42 2.55 3.61
CA PHE A 104 -2.30 2.41 2.16
C PHE A 104 -3.41 1.55 1.56
N THR A 105 -3.80 0.46 2.22
CA THR A 105 -4.91 -0.40 1.77
C THR A 105 -6.23 0.37 1.74
N GLY A 106 -6.53 1.14 2.78
CA GLY A 106 -7.76 1.93 2.86
C GLY A 106 -7.89 2.91 1.70
N PHE A 107 -6.81 3.66 1.39
CA PHE A 107 -6.80 4.59 0.25
C PHE A 107 -6.95 3.88 -1.11
N GLU A 108 -6.36 2.70 -1.27
CA GLU A 108 -6.52 1.91 -2.49
C GLU A 108 -7.95 1.41 -2.67
N ILE A 109 -8.55 0.79 -1.64
CA ILE A 109 -9.92 0.28 -1.69
C ILE A 109 -10.90 1.42 -1.93
N ALA A 110 -10.80 2.51 -1.16
CA ALA A 110 -11.75 3.62 -1.21
C ALA A 110 -11.93 4.18 -2.62
N GLY A 111 -10.82 4.38 -3.33
CA GLY A 111 -10.96 4.91 -4.68
C GLY A 111 -11.24 3.86 -5.77
N VAL A 112 -11.01 2.56 -5.52
CA VAL A 112 -11.48 1.52 -6.44
C VAL A 112 -13.00 1.45 -6.35
N TYR A 113 -13.53 1.51 -5.12
CA TYR A 113 -14.95 1.53 -4.83
C TYR A 113 -15.65 2.76 -5.45
N SER A 114 -15.04 3.95 -5.39
CA SER A 114 -15.60 5.15 -6.03
C SER A 114 -15.69 5.01 -7.55
N ASN A 115 -14.77 4.28 -8.18
CA ASN A 115 -14.77 4.06 -9.62
C ASN A 115 -15.85 3.04 -10.04
N LEU A 116 -16.03 1.98 -9.25
CA LEU A 116 -17.08 0.97 -9.45
C LEU A 116 -18.50 1.57 -9.33
N ARG A 117 -18.71 2.50 -8.40
CA ARG A 117 -20.01 3.19 -8.24
C ARG A 117 -20.43 3.93 -9.51
N HIS A 118 -19.49 4.50 -10.24
CA HIS A 118 -19.77 5.20 -11.50
C HIS A 118 -20.15 4.24 -12.65
N PHE A 119 -19.67 2.99 -12.64
CA PHE A 119 -20.07 1.98 -13.63
C PHE A 119 -21.45 1.38 -13.33
N SER A 120 -21.86 1.27 -12.06
CA SER A 120 -23.17 0.72 -11.69
C SER A 120 -24.35 1.63 -12.06
N GLU A 121 -24.15 2.96 -12.10
CA GLU A 121 -25.18 3.92 -12.53
C GLU A 121 -25.41 3.95 -14.06
N LYS A 122 -24.51 3.34 -14.84
CA LYS A 122 -24.56 3.33 -16.32
C LYS A 122 -25.18 2.06 -16.92
N LYS A 123 -26.03 1.36 -16.17
CA LYS A 123 -26.85 0.28 -16.75
C LYS A 123 -28.14 0.88 -17.35
N PRO A 124 -28.39 0.75 -18.67
CA PRO A 124 -29.69 1.07 -19.26
C PRO A 124 -30.78 0.11 -18.78
#